data_AF-A0A442SJL1-F1
#
_entry.id   AF-A0A442SJL1-F1
#
_cell.length_a   1.000
_cell.length_b   1.000
_cell.length_c   1.000
_cell.angle_alpha   90.00
_cell.angle_beta   90.00
_cell.angle_gamma   90.00
#
_symmetry.space_group_name_H-M   'P 1'
#
loop_
_entity.id
_entity.type
_entity.pdbx_description
1 polymer ?
#
loop_
_entity_poly.entity_id
_entity_poly.type
_entity_poly.pdbx_seq_one_letter_code
_entity_poly.pdbx_strand_id
1 'polypeptide(L)'
;STGAMLSGEVAKRFKHKGLREDTISVKLTGTAGQSFGAFLARGVSFELVGAANDYVGKGLSGGRIVIRPPENTKIVAAESIIVGNTVLYGATEGEAYFCGVAG
;
A
#
# COMPACT_ATOMS: atom_id res chain seq x y z
N SER A 1 -2.69 9.29 7.48
CA SER A 1 -2.52 8.16 6.56
C SER A 1 -1.55 7.16 7.16
N THR A 2 -1.89 5.87 7.16
CA THR A 2 -1.00 4.77 7.59
C THR A 2 0.18 4.66 6.63
N GLY A 3 1.40 4.76 7.14
CA GLY A 3 2.65 4.64 6.38
C GLY A 3 3.28 5.96 5.92
N ALA A 4 2.52 7.05 5.79
CA ALA A 4 3.05 8.33 5.34
C ALA A 4 4.11 8.92 6.31
N MET A 5 3.81 8.95 7.62
CA MET A 5 4.77 9.43 8.63
C MET A 5 6.03 8.56 8.68
N LEU A 6 5.87 7.23 8.63
CA LEU A 6 6.98 6.28 8.57
C LEU A 6 7.88 6.55 7.36
N SER A 7 7.29 6.75 6.20
CA SER A 7 8.02 7.01 4.96
C SER A 7 8.72 8.36 4.97
N GLY A 8 8.10 9.38 5.57
CA GLY A 8 8.76 10.66 5.83
C GLY A 8 9.99 10.52 6.73
N GLU A 9 9.92 9.69 7.76
CA GLU A 9 11.04 9.41 8.66
C GLU A 9 12.18 8.62 7.98
N VAL A 10 11.85 7.68 7.09
CA VAL A 10 12.84 6.99 6.23
C VAL A 10 13.49 7.98 5.27
N ALA A 11 12.69 8.77 4.53
CA ALA A 11 13.18 9.72 3.55
C ALA A 11 14.04 10.82 4.18
N LYS A 12 13.72 11.30 5.40
CA LYS A 12 14.55 12.28 6.12
C LYS A 12 15.98 11.77 6.34
N ARG A 13 16.11 10.51 6.77
CA ARG A 13 17.39 9.87 7.14
C ARG A 13 18.16 9.31 5.94
N PHE A 14 17.48 8.62 5.04
CA PHE A 14 18.10 7.84 3.97
C PHE A 14 17.89 8.42 2.57
N LYS A 15 17.14 9.54 2.46
CA LYS A 15 16.76 10.18 1.20
C LYS A 15 16.07 9.18 0.25
N HIS A 16 16.06 9.45 -1.05
CA HIS A 16 15.41 8.59 -2.05
C HIS A 16 16.09 7.22 -2.22
N LYS A 17 17.36 7.10 -1.84
CA LYS A 17 18.06 5.80 -1.81
C LYS A 17 17.33 4.81 -0.90
N GLY A 18 16.72 5.32 0.18
CA GLY A 18 15.90 4.53 1.08
C GLY A 18 16.66 3.38 1.74
N LEU A 19 15.93 2.33 2.07
CA LEU A 19 16.45 1.13 2.72
C LEU A 19 16.57 -0.02 1.70
N ARG A 20 17.23 -1.11 2.11
CA ARG A 20 17.12 -2.38 1.37
C ARG A 20 15.66 -2.83 1.34
N GLU A 21 15.28 -3.55 0.30
CA GLU A 21 13.94 -4.12 0.16
C GLU A 21 13.52 -4.89 1.42
N ASP A 22 12.25 -4.75 1.82
CA ASP A 22 11.67 -5.39 3.00
C ASP A 22 12.35 -5.14 4.34
N THR A 23 13.21 -4.11 4.45
CA THR A 23 13.81 -3.75 5.74
C THR A 23 12.73 -3.46 6.79
N ILE A 24 11.61 -2.85 6.38
CA ILE A 24 10.43 -2.65 7.23
C ILE A 24 9.23 -3.31 6.56
N SER A 25 8.77 -4.43 7.11
CA SER A 25 7.57 -5.13 6.66
C SER A 25 6.46 -5.02 7.70
N VAL A 26 5.30 -4.51 7.30
CA VAL A 26 4.13 -4.33 8.18
C VAL A 26 2.95 -5.13 7.64
N LYS A 27 2.41 -6.01 8.46
CA LYS A 27 1.20 -6.78 8.15
C LYS A 27 0.03 -6.19 8.94
N LEU A 28 -1.07 -5.91 8.24
CA LEU A 28 -2.29 -5.35 8.81
C LEU A 28 -3.50 -6.20 8.40
N THR A 29 -4.56 -6.12 9.20
CA THR A 29 -5.83 -6.79 8.94
C THR A 29 -6.99 -5.81 9.11
N GLY A 30 -8.01 -5.90 8.27
CA GLY A 30 -9.22 -5.08 8.36
C GLY A 30 -9.37 -4.10 7.20
N THR A 31 -10.03 -2.97 7.45
CA THR A 31 -10.30 -1.97 6.41
C THR A 31 -9.40 -0.76 6.57
N ALA A 32 -8.56 -0.49 5.57
CA ALA A 32 -7.75 0.71 5.56
C ALA A 32 -8.54 1.93 5.09
N GLY A 33 -8.38 3.05 5.80
CA GLY A 33 -8.93 4.34 5.38
C GLY A 33 -8.25 4.90 4.13
N GLN A 34 -8.65 6.10 3.73
CA GLN A 34 -8.10 6.76 2.56
C GLN A 34 -6.58 6.98 2.65
N SER A 35 -5.92 7.00 1.48
CA SER A 35 -4.48 7.25 1.35
C SER A 35 -3.61 6.21 2.06
N PHE A 36 -4.05 4.96 2.15
CA PHE A 36 -3.24 3.87 2.72
C PHE A 36 -1.93 3.70 1.93
N GLY A 37 -0.78 3.71 2.62
CA GLY A 37 0.53 3.61 1.96
C GLY A 37 0.89 4.82 1.09
N ALA A 38 0.30 6.00 1.34
CA ALA A 38 0.68 7.19 0.60
C ALA A 38 2.17 7.53 0.82
N PHE A 39 2.87 7.85 -0.28
CA PHE A 39 4.29 8.17 -0.34
C PHE A 39 5.21 7.07 0.23
N LEU A 40 4.79 5.79 0.15
CA LEU A 40 5.55 4.69 0.75
C LEU A 40 6.98 4.65 0.19
N ALA A 41 7.97 4.76 1.08
CA ALA A 41 9.38 4.88 0.72
C ALA A 41 10.03 3.52 0.44
N ARG A 42 11.11 3.54 -0.37
CA ARG A 42 11.91 2.35 -0.69
C ARG A 42 12.38 1.58 0.56
N GLY A 43 12.12 0.28 0.54
CA GLY A 43 12.42 -0.66 1.62
C GLY A 43 11.34 -0.78 2.70
N VAL A 44 10.20 -0.11 2.52
CA VAL A 44 8.99 -0.30 3.33
C VAL A 44 7.95 -1.09 2.55
N SER A 45 7.42 -2.14 3.15
CA SER A 45 6.46 -3.06 2.55
C SER A 45 5.23 -3.25 3.43
N PHE A 46 4.06 -3.00 2.88
CA PHE A 46 2.77 -3.16 3.56
C PHE A 46 1.99 -4.33 2.96
N GLU A 47 1.55 -5.26 3.81
CA GLU A 47 0.56 -6.28 3.47
C GLU A 47 -0.73 -6.00 4.25
N LEU A 48 -1.85 -5.88 3.54
CA LEU A 48 -3.18 -5.74 4.14
C LEU A 48 -4.05 -6.93 3.77
N VAL A 49 -4.49 -7.67 4.78
CA VAL A 49 -5.54 -8.68 4.63
C VAL A 49 -6.89 -8.01 4.92
N GLY A 50 -7.64 -7.70 3.87
CA GLY A 50 -8.89 -6.95 3.92
C GLY A 50 -9.09 -6.10 2.68
N ALA A 51 -9.49 -4.84 2.86
CA ALA A 51 -9.78 -3.90 1.77
C ALA A 51 -9.36 -2.47 2.15
N ALA A 52 -9.24 -1.58 1.17
CA ALA A 52 -8.86 -0.19 1.39
C ALA A 52 -9.76 0.78 0.61
N ASN A 53 -9.89 2.01 1.11
CA ASN A 53 -10.64 3.08 0.44
C ASN A 53 -9.79 3.76 -0.66
N ASP A 54 -10.14 4.98 -1.05
CA ASP A 54 -9.47 5.73 -2.12
C ASP A 54 -7.99 6.03 -1.84
N TYR A 55 -7.26 6.35 -2.90
CA TYR A 55 -5.89 6.88 -2.87
C TYR A 55 -4.85 5.92 -2.30
N VAL A 56 -5.10 4.61 -2.35
CA VAL A 56 -4.08 3.61 -1.99
C VAL A 56 -2.80 3.87 -2.80
N GLY A 57 -1.67 3.95 -2.10
CA GLY A 57 -0.38 4.21 -2.74
C GLY A 57 -0.29 5.55 -3.47
N LYS A 58 -1.10 6.56 -3.09
CA LYS A 58 -0.96 7.93 -3.62
C LYS A 58 0.49 8.39 -3.47
N GLY A 59 1.11 8.77 -4.58
CA GLY A 59 2.51 9.20 -4.62
C GLY A 59 3.51 8.10 -4.23
N LEU A 60 3.21 6.82 -4.46
CA LEU A 60 4.12 5.71 -4.16
C LEU A 60 5.56 6.02 -4.64
N SER A 61 6.54 5.83 -3.76
CA SER A 61 7.91 6.34 -3.91
C SER A 61 8.97 5.27 -3.60
N GLY A 62 8.77 4.07 -4.15
CA GLY A 62 9.69 2.94 -4.07
C GLY A 62 9.32 1.85 -3.05
N GLY A 63 8.29 2.05 -2.24
CA GLY A 63 7.77 1.02 -1.33
C GLY A 63 6.92 -0.03 -2.04
N ARG A 64 6.52 -1.07 -1.30
CA ARG A 64 5.62 -2.12 -1.79
C ARG A 64 4.30 -2.18 -1.02
N ILE A 65 3.19 -2.32 -1.74
CA ILE A 65 1.86 -2.50 -1.15
C ILE A 65 1.24 -3.79 -1.68
N VAL A 66 0.73 -4.65 -0.80
CA VAL A 66 -0.03 -5.84 -1.13
C VAL A 66 -1.37 -5.76 -0.41
N ILE A 67 -2.49 -5.90 -1.12
CA ILE A 67 -3.82 -5.97 -0.52
C ILE A 67 -4.54 -7.20 -1.07
N ARG A 68 -5.02 -8.06 -0.16
CA ARG A 68 -5.71 -9.30 -0.50
C ARG A 68 -6.88 -9.53 0.46
N PRO A 69 -7.96 -10.22 0.02
CA PRO A 69 -9.03 -10.55 0.93
C PRO A 69 -8.58 -11.63 1.93
N PRO A 70 -9.32 -11.82 3.03
CA PRO A 70 -9.11 -12.94 3.95
C PRO A 70 -9.26 -14.29 3.23
N GLU A 71 -8.45 -15.29 3.58
CA GLU A 71 -8.43 -16.61 2.92
C GLU A 71 -9.77 -17.33 2.92
N ASN A 72 -10.57 -17.16 3.98
CA ASN A 72 -11.88 -17.82 4.15
C ASN A 72 -13.05 -16.96 3.66
N THR A 73 -12.79 -16.03 2.73
CA THR A 73 -13.85 -15.21 2.13
C THR A 73 -14.65 -16.00 1.10
N LYS A 74 -15.95 -15.69 0.97
CA LYS A 74 -16.80 -16.23 -0.11
C LYS A 74 -16.80 -15.36 -1.37
N ILE A 75 -16.11 -14.23 -1.34
CA ILE A 75 -16.09 -13.30 -2.47
C ILE A 75 -15.24 -13.85 -3.61
N VAL A 76 -15.67 -13.63 -4.84
CA VAL A 76 -14.82 -13.81 -6.02
C VAL A 76 -13.97 -12.55 -6.16
N ALA A 77 -12.68 -12.66 -5.83
CA ALA A 77 -11.77 -11.52 -5.78
C ALA A 77 -11.81 -10.68 -7.08
N ALA A 78 -11.75 -11.33 -8.25
CA ALA A 78 -11.76 -10.68 -9.56
C ALA A 78 -13.04 -9.90 -9.88
N GLU A 79 -14.11 -10.07 -9.12
CA GLU A 79 -15.41 -9.39 -9.30
C GLU A 79 -15.73 -8.41 -8.16
N SER A 80 -14.85 -8.30 -7.17
CA SER A 80 -15.11 -7.56 -5.94
C SER A 80 -14.15 -6.39 -5.78
N ILE A 81 -14.68 -5.21 -5.45
CA ILE A 81 -13.86 -4.02 -5.14
C ILE A 81 -13.02 -4.30 -3.89
N ILE A 82 -11.71 -4.10 -4.00
CA ILE A 82 -10.75 -4.25 -2.89
C ILE A 82 -10.03 -2.95 -2.55
N VAL A 83 -9.91 -2.04 -3.51
CA VAL A 83 -9.37 -0.69 -3.34
C VAL A 83 -10.31 0.33 -3.99
N GLY A 84 -10.42 1.52 -3.39
CA GLY A 84 -11.24 2.61 -3.92
C GLY A 84 -10.63 3.30 -5.15
N ASN A 85 -10.96 4.57 -5.33
CA ASN A 85 -10.63 5.33 -6.53
C ASN A 85 -9.23 5.97 -6.48
N THR A 86 -8.72 6.37 -7.65
CA THR A 86 -7.50 7.21 -7.78
C THR A 86 -6.27 6.60 -7.08
N VAL A 87 -6.19 5.27 -7.17
CA VAL A 87 -5.09 4.45 -6.66
C VAL A 87 -3.82 4.78 -7.44
N LEU A 88 -2.68 4.81 -6.76
CA LEU A 88 -1.36 5.16 -7.31
C LEU A 88 -1.28 6.55 -7.97
N TYR A 89 -2.16 7.49 -7.59
CA TYR A 89 -2.12 8.85 -8.12
C TYR A 89 -0.76 9.52 -7.90
N GLY A 90 -0.06 9.83 -9.01
CA GLY A 90 1.26 10.45 -8.99
C GLY A 90 2.37 9.54 -8.43
N ALA A 91 2.18 8.22 -8.40
CA ALA A 91 3.25 7.28 -8.09
C ALA A 91 4.42 7.45 -9.08
N THR A 92 5.64 7.40 -8.57
CA THR A 92 6.87 7.57 -9.36
C THR A 92 7.67 6.27 -9.45
N GLU A 93 7.71 5.49 -8.37
CA GLU A 93 8.41 4.21 -8.27
C GLU A 93 7.73 3.32 -7.24
N GLY A 94 7.99 2.01 -7.30
CA GLY A 94 7.50 1.02 -6.33
C GLY A 94 6.53 0.02 -6.95
N GLU A 95 5.98 -0.84 -6.10
CA GLU A 95 5.13 -1.96 -6.53
C GLU A 95 3.83 -2.00 -5.74
N ALA A 96 2.74 -2.33 -6.42
CA ALA A 96 1.46 -2.53 -5.78
C ALA A 96 0.73 -3.74 -6.37
N TYR A 97 0.26 -4.62 -5.51
CA TYR A 97 -0.42 -5.86 -5.86
C TYR A 97 -1.79 -5.89 -5.17
N PHE A 98 -2.86 -5.95 -5.95
CA PHE A 98 -4.23 -5.96 -5.44
C PHE A 98 -4.94 -7.23 -5.92
N CYS A 99 -5.38 -8.07 -4.98
CA CYS A 99 -6.19 -9.25 -5.29
C CYS A 99 -7.68 -8.87 -5.31
N GLY A 100 -8.07 -8.08 -6.32
CA GLY A 100 -9.44 -7.69 -6.58
C GLY A 100 -9.55 -6.50 -7.53
N VAL A 101 -10.72 -5.87 -7.58
CA VAL A 101 -11.02 -4.77 -8.50
C VAL A 101 -10.71 -3.42 -7.84
N ALA A 102 -10.17 -2.49 -8.62
CA ALA A 102 -10.00 -1.08 -8.23
C ALA A 102 -11.14 -0.21 -8.78
N GLY A 103 -11.49 0.85 -8.06
CA GLY A 103 -12.50 1.84 -8.49
C GLY A 103 -11.94 2.96 -9.38
#